data_AF-A0A5C6G4U9-F1
#
_entry.id   AF-A0A5C6G4U9-F1
#
_cell.length_a   1.000
_cell.length_b   1.000
_cell.length_c   1.000
_cell.angle_alpha   90.00
_cell.angle_beta   90.00
_cell.angle_gamma   90.00
#
_symmetry.space_group_name_H-M   'P 1'
#
loop_
_entity.id
_entity.type
_entity.pdbx_description
1 polymer ?
#
loop_
_entity_poly.entity_id
_entity_poly.type
_entity_poly.pdbx_seq_one_letter_code
_entity_poly.pdbx_strand_id
1 'polypeptide(L)'
;MSAPAYHASLPYIDLPSEPELAAARALIAQEPQPPRAATTPLSPTFSPAIQTELARVASSTPLTPLSTRRYEAQDLVDDADAAPVLARAYTSAAYLSSRLRNLQLLESHGANAWLLSNYHLEAVLRRVEAQLAAARREVDEVNAARQRRQADVRAELLGLEEAWRSGVARVLETEVAVQELRASFRDELSNAQS
;
A
#
# COMPACT_ATOMS: atom_id res chain seq x y z
N MET A 1 -32.70 -4.10 7.81
CA MET A 1 -31.90 -2.90 8.15
C MET A 1 -31.36 -2.36 6.83
N SER A 2 -31.94 -1.27 6.33
CA SER A 2 -31.49 -0.65 5.07
C SER A 2 -30.07 -0.13 5.27
N ALA A 3 -29.12 -0.62 4.49
CA ALA A 3 -27.77 -0.10 4.52
C ALA A 3 -27.79 1.40 4.14
N PRO A 4 -27.01 2.25 4.81
CA PRO A 4 -26.96 3.68 4.51
C PRO A 4 -26.60 3.94 3.04
N ALA A 5 -27.29 4.89 2.40
CA ALA A 5 -27.14 5.26 0.98
C ALA A 5 -25.82 5.99 0.63
N TYR A 6 -24.83 6.01 1.53
CA TYR A 6 -23.71 6.96 1.47
C TYR A 6 -22.43 6.47 0.79
N HIS A 7 -22.42 5.32 0.09
CA HIS A 7 -21.18 4.80 -0.53
C HIS A 7 -21.35 4.22 -1.95
N ALA A 8 -22.37 4.65 -2.70
CA ALA A 8 -22.54 4.16 -4.08
C ALA A 8 -21.73 5.00 -5.08
N SER A 9 -20.42 5.13 -4.90
CA SER A 9 -19.57 5.43 -6.07
C SER A 9 -19.54 4.17 -6.93
N LEU A 10 -19.81 4.32 -8.24
CA LEU A 10 -19.88 3.20 -9.19
C LEU A 10 -18.72 3.30 -10.21
N PRO A 11 -17.47 2.96 -9.83
CA PRO A 11 -16.30 3.15 -10.68
C PRO A 11 -16.33 2.55 -12.08
N TYR A 12 -17.18 1.54 -12.33
CA TYR A 12 -17.32 0.92 -13.66
C TYR A 12 -18.42 1.56 -14.52
N ILE A 13 -19.24 2.44 -13.94
CA ILE A 13 -20.29 3.21 -14.64
C ILE A 13 -19.84 4.65 -14.80
N ASP A 14 -19.34 5.24 -13.71
CA ASP A 14 -19.00 6.66 -13.61
C ASP A 14 -17.52 6.81 -13.27
N LEU A 15 -16.70 6.96 -14.32
CA LEU A 15 -15.28 7.22 -14.19
C LEU A 15 -15.07 8.73 -14.12
N PRO A 16 -14.61 9.28 -12.99
CA PRO A 16 -14.40 10.71 -12.86
C PRO A 16 -13.23 11.15 -13.74
N SER A 17 -13.39 12.31 -14.36
CA SER A 17 -12.32 12.98 -15.08
C SER A 17 -11.32 13.62 -14.09
N GLU A 18 -10.09 13.83 -14.54
CA GLU A 18 -9.05 14.49 -13.72
C GLU A 18 -9.47 15.87 -13.14
N PRO A 19 -10.17 16.77 -13.87
CA PRO A 19 -10.62 18.03 -13.28
C PRO A 19 -11.69 17.84 -12.19
N GLU A 20 -12.57 16.86 -12.32
CA GLU A 20 -13.57 16.54 -11.28
C GLU A 20 -12.90 16.01 -10.02
N LEU A 21 -11.88 15.16 -10.17
CA LEU A 21 -11.05 14.70 -9.04
C LEU A 21 -10.33 15.86 -8.35
N ALA A 22 -9.78 16.80 -9.12
CA ALA A 22 -9.13 17.98 -8.57
C ALA A 22 -10.11 18.88 -7.80
N ALA A 23 -11.32 19.10 -8.34
CA ALA A 23 -12.37 19.85 -7.66
C ALA A 23 -12.83 19.16 -6.37
N ALA A 24 -13.04 17.84 -6.41
CA ALA A 24 -13.40 17.05 -5.23
C ALA A 24 -12.33 17.14 -4.13
N ARG A 25 -11.04 17.03 -4.49
CA ARG A 25 -9.91 17.21 -3.56
C ARG A 25 -9.89 18.61 -2.94
N ALA A 26 -10.18 19.65 -3.73
CA ALA A 26 -10.23 21.02 -3.24
C ALA A 26 -11.36 21.23 -2.21
N LEU A 27 -12.53 20.62 -2.43
CA LEU A 27 -13.64 20.65 -1.47
C LEU A 27 -13.30 19.89 -0.19
N ILE A 28 -12.72 18.70 -0.30
CA ILE A 28 -12.27 17.91 0.87
C ILE A 28 -11.26 18.71 1.72
N ALA A 29 -10.38 19.48 1.09
CA ALA A 29 -9.42 20.32 1.79
C ALA A 29 -10.06 21.50 2.54
N GLN A 30 -11.25 21.93 2.13
CA GLN A 30 -12.02 23.00 2.78
C GLN A 30 -12.90 22.48 3.92
N GLU A 31 -13.19 21.18 3.97
CA GLU A 31 -13.99 20.61 5.05
C GLU A 31 -13.21 20.64 6.38
N PRO A 32 -13.83 21.13 7.47
CA PRO A 32 -13.21 21.05 8.78
C PRO A 32 -13.06 19.58 9.16
N GLN A 33 -11.84 19.15 9.48
CA GLN A 33 -11.64 17.76 9.89
C GLN A 33 -12.51 17.49 11.13
N PRO A 34 -13.38 16.45 11.10
CA PRO A 34 -14.01 15.99 12.33
C PRO A 34 -12.90 15.65 13.33
N PRO A 35 -13.16 15.69 14.66
CA PRO A 35 -12.17 15.31 15.65
C PRO A 35 -11.70 13.90 15.30
N ARG A 36 -10.53 13.83 14.68
CA ARG A 36 -9.93 12.57 14.23
C ARG A 36 -9.80 11.77 15.50
N ALA A 37 -10.45 10.61 15.57
CA ALA A 37 -10.11 9.63 16.59
C ALA A 37 -8.60 9.51 16.50
N ALA A 38 -7.89 10.03 17.49
CA ALA A 38 -6.46 10.14 17.43
C ALA A 38 -5.95 8.71 17.40
N THR A 39 -5.69 8.20 16.19
CA THR A 39 -4.71 7.16 15.99
C THR A 39 -3.41 7.86 16.34
N THR A 40 -3.16 8.05 17.63
CA THR A 40 -1.83 8.36 18.11
C THR A 40 -0.96 7.28 17.47
N PRO A 41 0.01 7.65 16.62
CA PRO A 41 0.93 6.65 16.12
C PRO A 41 1.51 6.01 17.37
N LEU A 42 1.24 4.71 17.58
CA LEU A 42 1.84 3.97 18.67
C LEU A 42 3.34 4.16 18.49
N SER A 43 3.93 5.01 19.33
CA SER A 43 5.37 5.14 19.34
C SER A 43 5.88 3.79 19.84
N PRO A 44 6.61 3.02 19.02
CA PRO A 44 7.06 1.71 19.43
C PRO A 44 7.90 1.87 20.69
N THR A 45 7.55 1.12 21.73
CA THR A 45 8.35 1.09 22.96
C THR A 45 9.54 0.18 22.70
N PHE A 46 10.72 0.77 22.51
CA PHE A 46 11.95 0.04 22.27
C PHE A 46 12.64 -0.35 23.57
N SER A 47 13.41 -1.44 23.55
CA SER A 47 14.30 -1.78 24.67
C SER A 47 15.41 -0.73 24.82
N PRO A 48 16.02 -0.59 26.01
CA PRO A 48 17.11 0.37 26.22
C PRO A 48 18.28 0.22 25.23
N ALA A 49 18.61 -1.01 24.84
CA ALA A 49 19.66 -1.27 23.85
C ALA A 49 19.33 -0.67 22.47
N ILE A 50 18.09 -0.86 22.01
CA ILE A 50 17.64 -0.30 20.73
C ILE A 50 17.54 1.23 20.80
N GLN A 51 17.06 1.78 21.92
CA GLN A 51 17.01 3.24 22.11
C GLN A 51 18.42 3.86 22.04
N THR A 52 19.43 3.18 22.59
CA THR A 52 20.83 3.63 22.54
C THR A 52 21.37 3.64 21.11
N GLU A 53 21.06 2.60 20.33
CA GLU A 53 21.45 2.54 18.91
C GLU A 53 20.71 3.59 18.06
N LEU A 54 19.42 3.81 18.32
CA LEU A 54 18.65 4.85 17.65
C LEU A 54 19.22 6.24 17.95
N ALA A 55 19.63 6.51 19.19
CA ALA A 55 20.29 7.76 19.58
C ALA A 55 21.64 7.94 18.86
N ARG A 56 22.45 6.88 18.76
CA ARG A 56 23.72 6.88 18.01
C ARG A 56 23.52 7.15 16.51
N VAL A 57 22.51 6.53 15.91
CA VAL A 57 22.16 6.75 14.50
C VAL A 57 21.65 8.18 14.29
N ALA A 58 20.82 8.69 15.19
CA ALA A 58 20.33 10.08 15.14
C ALA A 58 21.48 11.10 15.28
N SER A 59 22.53 10.77 16.04
CA SER A 59 23.75 11.57 16.14
C SER A 59 24.75 11.32 14.99
N SER A 60 24.35 10.58 13.94
CA SER A 60 25.18 10.23 12.79
C SER A 60 26.56 9.66 13.16
N THR A 61 26.65 9.00 14.31
CA THR A 61 27.92 8.48 14.83
C THR A 61 28.14 7.08 14.28
N PRO A 62 29.22 6.80 13.52
CA PRO A 62 29.44 5.47 12.94
C PRO A 62 29.68 4.42 14.04
N LEU A 63 29.26 3.17 13.79
CA LEU A 63 29.60 2.04 14.66
C LEU A 63 31.11 1.82 14.65
N THR A 64 31.70 1.63 15.84
CA THR A 64 33.09 1.20 15.92
C THR A 64 33.20 -0.21 15.32
N PRO A 65 34.01 -0.41 14.27
CA PRO A 65 34.18 -1.73 13.69
C PRO A 65 34.80 -2.67 14.72
N LEU A 66 34.33 -3.92 14.74
CA LEU A 66 34.96 -4.98 15.52
C LEU A 66 36.41 -5.16 15.04
N SER A 67 37.36 -5.08 15.96
CA SER A 67 38.79 -5.20 15.63
C SER A 67 39.12 -6.63 15.19
N THR A 68 39.60 -6.77 13.96
CA THR A 68 40.10 -8.04 13.40
C THR A 68 41.57 -8.30 13.71
N ARG A 69 42.28 -7.34 14.31
CA ARG A 69 43.73 -7.40 14.59
C ARG A 69 44.18 -8.64 15.38
N ARG A 70 43.26 -9.27 16.12
CA ARG A 70 43.51 -10.53 16.83
C ARG A 70 43.84 -11.70 15.89
N TYR A 71 43.36 -11.65 14.65
CA TYR A 71 43.48 -12.71 13.65
C TYR A 71 44.50 -12.38 12.55
N GLU A 72 45.12 -11.21 12.61
CA GLU A 72 46.16 -10.79 11.67
C GLU A 72 47.50 -11.47 12.02
N ALA A 73 48.42 -11.50 11.04
CA ALA A 73 49.75 -12.09 11.22
C ALA A 73 50.53 -11.34 12.33
N GLN A 74 51.30 -12.07 13.12
CA GLN A 74 52.03 -11.52 14.27
C GLN A 74 53.43 -11.13 13.88
N ASP A 75 53.81 -9.88 14.15
CA ASP A 75 55.18 -9.42 14.07
C ASP A 75 55.98 -9.94 15.28
N LEU A 76 57.22 -10.35 15.05
CA LEU A 76 58.14 -10.77 16.11
C LEU A 76 58.57 -9.52 16.88
N VAL A 77 58.34 -9.50 18.19
CA VAL A 77 58.74 -8.38 19.06
C VAL A 77 60.11 -8.70 19.65
N ASP A 78 61.07 -7.79 19.50
CA ASP A 78 62.47 -8.03 19.86
C ASP A 78 62.78 -7.98 21.37
N ASP A 79 61.93 -7.41 22.24
CA ASP A 79 62.16 -7.54 23.69
C ASP A 79 60.95 -7.18 24.58
N ALA A 80 60.90 -7.86 25.74
CA ALA A 80 60.22 -7.57 27.01
C ALA A 80 58.87 -8.22 27.42
N ASP A 81 57.99 -8.75 26.56
CA ASP A 81 56.92 -9.66 27.04
C ASP A 81 56.35 -10.56 25.93
N ALA A 82 56.77 -11.83 25.92
CA ALA A 82 56.37 -12.80 24.89
C ALA A 82 54.98 -13.41 25.13
N ALA A 83 54.45 -13.32 26.35
CA ALA A 83 53.16 -13.91 26.71
C ALA A 83 51.98 -13.47 25.81
N PRO A 84 51.78 -12.18 25.50
CA PRO A 84 50.69 -11.75 24.61
C PRO A 84 50.88 -12.20 23.16
N VAL A 85 52.12 -12.30 22.67
CA VAL A 85 52.43 -12.78 21.31
C VAL A 85 52.13 -14.28 21.23
N LEU A 86 52.61 -15.07 22.18
CA LEU A 86 52.34 -16.51 22.27
C LEU A 86 50.84 -16.79 22.40
N ALA A 87 50.13 -16.06 23.26
CA ALA A 87 48.68 -16.21 23.41
C ALA A 87 47.95 -15.97 22.08
N ARG A 88 48.33 -14.94 21.33
CA ARG A 88 47.78 -14.69 19.99
C ARG A 88 48.15 -15.81 19.02
N ALA A 89 49.39 -16.31 19.02
CA ALA A 89 49.85 -17.40 18.15
C ALA A 89 49.05 -18.69 18.38
N TYR A 90 48.82 -19.06 19.63
CA TYR A 90 47.98 -20.21 19.96
C TYR A 90 46.54 -20.02 19.50
N THR A 91 45.97 -18.81 19.66
CA THR A 91 44.60 -18.55 19.18
C THR A 91 44.49 -18.62 17.65
N SER A 92 45.47 -18.10 16.90
CA SER A 92 45.46 -18.17 15.44
C SER A 92 45.66 -19.60 14.94
N ALA A 93 46.58 -20.36 15.55
CA ALA A 93 46.78 -21.78 15.25
C ALA A 93 45.52 -22.62 15.49
N ALA A 94 44.84 -22.41 16.63
CA ALA A 94 43.58 -23.09 16.94
C ALA A 94 42.48 -22.75 15.92
N TYR A 95 42.37 -21.48 15.51
CA TYR A 95 41.41 -21.06 14.49
C TYR A 95 41.70 -21.68 13.12
N LEU A 96 42.97 -21.73 12.69
CA LEU A 96 43.37 -22.35 11.43
C LEU A 96 43.11 -23.87 11.44
N SER A 97 43.35 -24.55 12.57
CA SER A 97 43.00 -25.96 12.74
C SER A 97 41.49 -26.19 12.59
N SER A 98 40.68 -25.37 13.26
CA SER A 98 39.21 -25.41 13.12
C SER A 98 38.76 -25.12 11.69
N ARG A 99 39.36 -24.11 11.04
CA ARG A 99 39.07 -23.75 9.65
C ARG A 99 39.40 -24.90 8.70
N LEU A 100 40.52 -25.57 8.86
CA LEU A 100 40.88 -26.73 8.04
C LEU A 100 39.83 -27.83 8.17
N ARG A 101 39.40 -28.14 9.41
CA ARG A 101 38.33 -29.12 9.66
C ARG A 101 37.01 -28.70 9.00
N ASN A 102 36.65 -27.42 9.09
CA ASN A 102 35.44 -26.90 8.44
C ASN A 102 35.53 -26.97 6.91
N LEU A 103 36.70 -26.70 6.33
CA LEU A 103 36.93 -26.82 4.89
C LEU A 103 36.85 -28.28 4.42
N GLN A 104 37.36 -29.24 5.20
CA GLN A 104 37.21 -30.67 4.91
C GLN A 104 35.73 -31.11 4.94
N LEU A 105 34.96 -30.59 5.90
CA LEU A 105 33.51 -30.82 5.94
C LEU A 105 32.79 -30.16 4.76
N LEU A 106 33.21 -28.96 4.37
CA LEU A 106 32.66 -28.27 3.20
C LEU A 106 33.01 -28.98 1.89
N GLU A 107 34.21 -29.51 1.75
CA GLU A 107 34.64 -30.28 0.59
C GLU A 107 33.84 -31.59 0.46
N SER A 108 33.61 -32.28 1.58
CA SER A 108 32.86 -33.55 1.60
C SER A 108 31.35 -33.39 1.47
N HIS A 109 30.76 -32.32 2.02
CA HIS A 109 29.31 -32.18 2.13
C HIS A 109 28.72 -30.90 1.52
N GLY A 110 29.56 -29.91 1.17
CA GLY A 110 29.11 -28.58 0.76
C GLY A 110 28.27 -28.60 -0.52
N ALA A 111 28.71 -29.32 -1.55
CA ALA A 111 27.96 -29.43 -2.80
C ALA A 111 26.56 -30.04 -2.57
N ASN A 112 26.48 -31.13 -1.81
CA ASN A 112 25.21 -31.80 -1.50
C ASN A 112 24.28 -30.93 -0.65
N ALA A 113 24.83 -30.25 0.37
CA ALA A 113 24.07 -29.32 1.20
C ALA A 113 23.53 -28.13 0.39
N TRP A 114 24.33 -27.62 -0.56
CA TRP A 114 23.92 -26.54 -1.45
C TRP A 114 22.78 -26.98 -2.39
N LEU A 115 22.88 -28.17 -2.99
CA LEU A 115 21.82 -28.71 -3.85
C LEU A 115 20.51 -28.94 -3.08
N LEU A 116 20.57 -29.46 -1.86
CA LEU A 116 19.39 -29.64 -1.02
C LEU A 116 18.76 -28.30 -0.64
N SER A 117 19.59 -27.30 -0.30
CA SER A 117 19.11 -25.94 -0.04
C SER A 117 18.42 -25.34 -1.26
N ASN A 118 19.01 -25.51 -2.46
CA ASN A 118 18.41 -25.07 -3.71
C ASN A 118 17.05 -25.74 -3.96
N TYR A 119 16.94 -27.06 -3.76
CA TYR A 119 15.67 -27.78 -3.85
C TYR A 119 14.59 -27.21 -2.93
N HIS A 120 14.94 -26.89 -1.68
CA HIS A 120 14.01 -26.26 -0.75
C HIS A 120 13.62 -24.84 -1.18
N LEU A 121 14.57 -24.05 -1.70
CA LEU A 121 14.30 -22.71 -2.22
C LEU A 121 13.35 -22.76 -3.43
N GLU A 122 13.52 -23.72 -4.34
CA GLU A 122 12.59 -23.92 -5.45
C GLU A 122 11.19 -24.28 -4.97
N ALA A 123 11.06 -25.11 -3.93
CA ALA A 123 9.77 -25.44 -3.35
C ALA A 123 9.08 -24.22 -2.71
N VAL A 124 9.84 -23.37 -2.01
CA VAL A 124 9.35 -22.11 -1.46
C VAL A 124 8.92 -21.16 -2.58
N LEU A 125 9.72 -21.03 -3.65
CA LEU A 125 9.40 -20.20 -4.80
C LEU A 125 8.06 -20.63 -5.43
N ARG A 126 7.90 -21.92 -5.74
CA ARG A 126 6.65 -22.47 -6.31
C ARG A 126 5.45 -22.21 -5.41
N ARG A 127 5.61 -22.32 -4.09
CA ARG A 127 4.55 -22.02 -3.12
C ARG A 127 4.14 -20.54 -3.18
N VAL A 128 5.11 -19.63 -3.17
CA VAL A 128 4.83 -18.18 -3.20
C VAL A 128 4.20 -17.78 -4.53
N GLU A 129 4.67 -18.34 -5.65
CA GLU A 129 4.06 -18.13 -6.97
C GLU A 129 2.61 -18.63 -7.03
N ALA A 130 2.33 -19.79 -6.43
CA ALA A 130 0.96 -20.31 -6.33
C ALA A 130 0.06 -19.41 -5.47
N GLN A 131 0.58 -18.90 -4.34
CA GLN A 131 -0.15 -17.95 -3.49
C GLN A 131 -0.43 -16.63 -4.21
N LEU A 132 0.54 -16.11 -4.97
CA LEU A 132 0.36 -14.91 -5.79
C LEU A 132 -0.70 -15.14 -6.87
N ALA A 133 -0.67 -16.28 -7.55
CA ALA A 133 -1.67 -16.64 -8.56
C ALA A 133 -3.08 -16.76 -7.96
N ALA A 134 -3.21 -17.36 -6.77
CA ALA A 134 -4.48 -17.45 -6.05
C ALA A 134 -5.01 -16.07 -5.67
N ALA A 135 -4.19 -15.22 -5.05
CA ALA A 135 -4.57 -13.87 -4.66
C ALA A 135 -4.98 -13.01 -5.86
N ARG A 136 -4.29 -13.14 -7.00
CA ARG A 136 -4.69 -12.46 -8.25
C ARG A 136 -6.07 -12.91 -8.74
N ARG A 137 -6.34 -14.21 -8.73
CA ARG A 137 -7.67 -14.75 -9.08
C ARG A 137 -8.76 -14.22 -8.15
N GLU A 138 -8.52 -14.18 -6.85
CA GLU A 138 -9.48 -13.62 -5.89
C GLU A 138 -9.78 -12.14 -6.18
N VAL A 139 -8.74 -11.35 -6.48
CA VAL A 139 -8.91 -9.95 -6.90
C VAL A 139 -9.74 -9.84 -8.18
N ASP A 140 -9.44 -10.67 -9.18
CA ASP A 140 -10.16 -10.67 -10.46
C ASP A 140 -11.62 -11.09 -10.30
N GLU A 141 -11.90 -12.10 -9.47
CA GLU A 141 -13.26 -12.55 -9.15
C GLU A 141 -14.07 -11.46 -8.46
N VAL A 142 -13.49 -10.79 -7.46
CA VAL A 142 -14.13 -9.66 -6.76
C VAL A 142 -14.40 -8.50 -7.72
N ASN A 143 -13.43 -8.17 -8.58
CA ASN A 143 -13.59 -7.10 -9.57
C ASN A 143 -14.65 -7.45 -10.61
N ALA A 144 -14.68 -8.67 -11.12
CA ALA A 144 -15.69 -9.14 -12.06
C ALA A 144 -17.09 -9.19 -11.43
N ALA A 145 -17.20 -9.59 -10.16
CA ALA A 145 -18.45 -9.53 -9.40
C ALA A 145 -18.90 -8.09 -9.14
N ARG A 146 -17.98 -7.15 -8.88
CA ARG A 146 -18.29 -5.72 -8.76
C ARG A 146 -18.76 -5.14 -10.09
N GLN A 147 -18.06 -5.44 -11.18
CA GLN A 147 -18.41 -4.95 -12.51
C GLN A 147 -19.79 -5.43 -12.96
N ARG A 148 -20.12 -6.72 -12.77
CA ARG A 148 -21.45 -7.27 -13.08
C ARG A 148 -22.56 -6.56 -12.31
N ARG A 149 -22.44 -6.44 -10.99
CA ARG A 149 -23.42 -5.73 -10.15
C ARG A 149 -23.65 -4.29 -10.60
N GLN A 150 -22.59 -3.60 -11.02
CA GLN A 150 -22.71 -2.23 -11.50
C GLN A 150 -23.33 -2.16 -12.90
N ALA A 151 -22.95 -3.07 -13.80
CA ALA A 151 -23.55 -3.15 -15.13
C ALA A 151 -25.06 -3.45 -15.08
N ASP A 152 -25.50 -4.31 -14.15
CA ASP A 152 -26.92 -4.66 -13.98
C ASP A 152 -27.76 -3.43 -13.58
N VAL A 153 -27.24 -2.58 -12.69
CA VAL A 153 -27.91 -1.36 -12.21
C VAL A 153 -27.81 -0.20 -13.22
N ARG A 154 -26.86 -0.25 -14.16
CA ARG A 154 -26.65 0.82 -15.15
C ARG A 154 -27.89 1.11 -15.99
N ALA A 155 -28.56 0.07 -16.47
CA ALA A 155 -29.75 0.23 -17.32
C ALA A 155 -30.91 0.87 -16.53
N GLU A 156 -31.07 0.49 -15.26
CA GLU A 156 -32.07 1.07 -14.36
C GLU A 156 -31.77 2.56 -14.11
N LEU A 157 -30.52 2.92 -13.82
CA LEU A 157 -30.11 4.31 -13.62
C LEU A 157 -30.39 5.19 -14.84
N LEU A 158 -30.05 4.72 -16.04
CA LEU A 158 -30.32 5.45 -17.29
C LEU A 158 -31.83 5.61 -17.54
N GLY A 159 -32.62 4.57 -17.24
CA GLY A 159 -34.07 4.63 -17.34
C GLY A 159 -34.69 5.64 -16.36
N LEU A 160 -34.20 5.68 -15.12
CA LEU A 160 -34.63 6.66 -14.11
C LEU A 160 -34.23 8.08 -14.50
N GLU A 161 -33.02 8.28 -15.04
CA GLU A 161 -32.55 9.59 -15.51
C GLU A 161 -33.42 10.12 -16.66
N GLU A 162 -33.72 9.28 -17.65
CA GLU A 162 -34.55 9.70 -18.79
C GLU A 162 -36.01 9.94 -18.39
N ALA A 163 -36.58 9.07 -17.55
CA ALA A 163 -37.93 9.26 -17.02
C ALA A 163 -38.04 10.55 -16.21
N TRP A 164 -37.01 10.88 -15.40
CA TRP A 164 -36.93 12.14 -14.67
C TRP A 164 -36.83 13.34 -15.63
N ARG A 165 -35.94 13.29 -16.63
CA ARG A 165 -35.78 14.35 -17.63
C ARG A 165 -37.07 14.62 -18.39
N SER A 166 -37.74 13.57 -18.86
CA SER A 166 -39.04 13.67 -19.54
C SER A 166 -40.13 14.21 -18.63
N GLY A 167 -40.17 13.76 -17.37
CA GLY A 167 -41.11 14.28 -16.36
C GLY A 167 -40.95 15.78 -16.13
N VAL A 168 -39.72 16.26 -15.97
CA VAL A 168 -39.42 17.69 -15.80
C VAL A 168 -39.78 18.48 -17.06
N ALA A 169 -39.41 17.98 -18.25
CA ALA A 169 -39.74 18.63 -19.51
C ALA A 169 -41.25 18.81 -19.69
N ARG A 170 -42.05 17.77 -19.40
CA ARG A 170 -43.52 17.82 -19.46
C ARG A 170 -44.10 18.86 -18.51
N VAL A 171 -43.59 18.95 -17.28
CA VAL A 171 -44.06 19.98 -16.33
C VAL A 171 -43.79 21.38 -16.86
N LEU A 172 -42.59 21.62 -17.41
CA LEU A 172 -42.24 22.90 -18.01
C LEU A 172 -43.11 23.23 -19.22
N GLU A 173 -43.35 22.27 -20.12
CA GLU A 173 -44.25 22.43 -21.26
C GLU A 173 -45.67 22.80 -20.82
N THR A 174 -46.18 22.14 -19.77
CA THR A 174 -47.52 22.48 -19.24
C THR A 174 -47.57 23.87 -18.62
N GLU A 175 -46.53 24.29 -17.91
CA GLU A 175 -46.46 25.65 -17.34
C GLU A 175 -46.40 26.71 -18.45
N VAL A 176 -45.61 26.49 -19.51
CA VAL A 176 -45.54 27.39 -20.66
C VAL A 176 -46.90 27.50 -21.34
N ALA A 177 -47.56 26.38 -21.63
CA ALA A 177 -48.89 26.37 -22.23
C ALA A 177 -49.94 27.10 -21.37
N VAL A 178 -49.87 26.97 -20.04
CA VAL A 178 -50.74 27.71 -19.12
C VAL A 178 -50.48 29.22 -19.17
N GLN A 179 -49.21 29.65 -19.27
CA GLN A 179 -48.89 31.08 -19.38
C GLN A 179 -49.29 31.67 -20.74
N GLU A 180 -49.12 30.93 -21.83
CA GLU A 180 -49.58 31.32 -23.16
C GLU A 180 -51.10 31.50 -23.19
N LEU A 181 -51.84 30.54 -22.61
CA LEU A 181 -53.30 30.64 -22.49
C LEU A 181 -53.74 31.85 -21.65
N ARG A 182 -53.01 32.17 -20.57
CA ARG A 182 -53.28 33.38 -19.78
C ARG A 182 -52.98 34.67 -20.55
N ALA A 183 -51.98 34.66 -21.41
CA ALA A 183 -51.67 35.80 -22.27
C ALA A 183 -52.78 36.02 -23.30
N SER A 184 -53.24 34.98 -23.99
CA SER A 184 -54.33 35.10 -24.97
C SER A 184 -55.61 35.63 -24.34
N PHE A 185 -55.99 35.16 -23.14
CA PHE A 185 -57.15 35.70 -22.42
C PHE A 185 -57.01 37.18 -22.07
N ARG A 186 -55.80 37.64 -21.69
CA ARG A 186 -55.56 39.07 -21.44
C ARG A 186 -55.67 39.90 -22.71
N ASP A 187 -55.13 39.40 -23.81
CA ASP A 187 -55.17 40.10 -25.10
C ASP A 187 -56.62 40.22 -25.61
N GLU A 188 -57.42 39.14 -25.51
CA GLU A 188 -58.85 39.16 -25.81
C GLU A 188 -59.63 40.15 -24.93
N LEU A 189 -59.36 40.18 -23.61
CA LEU A 189 -59.98 41.14 -22.70
C LEU A 189 -59.60 42.59 -23.03
N SER A 190 -58.37 42.85 -23.46
CA SER A 190 -57.94 44.20 -23.86
C SER A 190 -58.60 44.66 -25.17
N ASN A 191 -58.77 43.74 -26.12
CA ASN A 191 -59.43 44.01 -27.40
C ASN A 191 -60.95 44.19 -27.24
N ALA A 192 -61.58 43.55 -26.24
CA ALA A 192 -63.00 43.71 -25.96
C ALA A 192 -63.34 45.01 -25.19
N GLN A 193 -62.34 45.69 -24.61
CA GLN A 193 -62.49 46.95 -23.87
C GLN A 193 -62.09 48.20 -24.68
N SER A 194 -61.59 48.03 -25.91
CA SER A 194 -61.34 49.11 -26.88
C SER A 194 -62.50 49.25 -27.86
#